data_AF-A0A0G2JGA1-F1
#
_entry.id   AF-A0A0G2JGA1-F1
#
_cell.length_a   1.000
_cell.length_b   1.000
_cell.length_c   1.000
_cell.angle_alpha   90.00
_cell.angle_beta   90.00
_cell.angle_gamma   90.00
#
_symmetry.space_group_name_H-M   'P 1'
#
loop_
_entity.id
_entity.type
_entity.pdbx_description
1 polymer ?
#
loop_
_entity_poly.entity_id
_entity_poly.type
_entity_poly.pdbx_seq_one_letter_code
_entity_poly.pdbx_strand_id
1 'polypeptide(L)'
;MDAAPIKEEGSLKSEAMEDAKVKEEPQMNPRVGSKRKLALSRCETCGTEEAKYRCPRCMRFSCSLPCVKKHKADLTCSGVRDKTAYVSLQQFTEMNLLSDYRFLEDVARTADKVSRDTFLKRPKRKKYLFFMKNRARKQGIYLRLLPNGFSKRKENSTVFDHRKQQFCWHVKLQFPQSQAEYIEK
;
A
#
# COMPACT_ATOMS: atom_id res chain seq x y z
N MET A 1 -20.63 58.41 -31.72
CA MET A 1 -21.49 57.25 -31.44
C MET A 1 -21.63 57.19 -29.94
N ASP A 2 -22.61 57.99 -29.53
CA ASP A 2 -23.39 58.14 -28.30
C ASP A 2 -22.83 57.59 -26.98
N ALA A 3 -22.32 58.53 -26.19
CA ALA A 3 -22.41 58.55 -24.75
C ALA A 3 -23.54 59.53 -24.33
N ALA A 4 -24.06 59.33 -23.10
CA ALA A 4 -24.96 60.18 -22.28
C ALA A 4 -26.45 59.73 -22.22
N PRO A 5 -27.27 60.21 -21.25
CA PRO A 5 -27.05 60.36 -19.79
C PRO A 5 -28.30 60.09 -18.89
N ILE A 6 -28.05 59.96 -17.57
CA ILE A 6 -28.75 60.49 -16.36
C ILE A 6 -30.29 60.69 -16.36
N LYS A 7 -30.96 60.19 -15.30
CA LYS A 7 -31.85 60.98 -14.40
C LYS A 7 -32.28 60.21 -13.14
N GLU A 8 -31.85 60.71 -11.98
CA GLU A 8 -32.59 60.62 -10.72
C GLU A 8 -33.88 61.46 -10.80
N GLU A 9 -34.84 61.16 -9.93
CA GLU A 9 -35.61 62.08 -9.08
C GLU A 9 -36.70 61.25 -8.37
N GLY A 10 -36.72 61.29 -7.03
CA GLY A 10 -37.75 60.67 -6.19
C GLY A 10 -38.76 61.68 -5.67
N SER A 11 -39.85 61.20 -5.05
CA SER A 11 -40.58 61.86 -3.94
C SER A 11 -41.74 60.93 -3.51
N LEU A 12 -41.67 60.27 -2.36
CA LEU A 12 -42.18 60.65 -1.03
C LEU A 12 -43.71 60.88 -0.91
N LYS A 13 -44.34 60.07 -0.06
CA LYS A 13 -45.32 60.51 0.95
C LYS A 13 -45.17 59.65 2.21
N SER A 14 -45.03 60.34 3.34
CA SER A 14 -44.94 59.90 4.73
C SER A 14 -46.32 59.67 5.35
N GLU A 15 -46.41 58.88 6.44
CA GLU A 15 -46.94 59.32 7.76
C GLU A 15 -46.83 58.25 8.88
N ALA A 16 -46.23 58.70 10.00
CA ALA A 16 -46.39 58.43 11.45
C ALA A 16 -46.32 57.03 12.14
N MET A 17 -45.43 56.99 13.16
CA MET A 17 -45.41 56.42 14.55
C MET A 17 -46.69 55.75 15.10
N GLU A 18 -46.74 54.86 16.10
CA GLU A 18 -45.94 54.27 17.21
C GLU A 18 -46.68 52.93 17.55
N ASP A 19 -46.13 51.88 18.15
CA ASP A 19 -45.98 51.74 19.61
C ASP A 19 -45.32 50.40 19.96
N ALA A 20 -44.43 50.43 20.95
CA ALA A 20 -43.71 49.27 21.47
C ALA A 20 -44.50 48.58 22.59
N LYS A 21 -44.63 47.24 22.54
CA LYS A 21 -44.99 46.45 23.73
C LYS A 21 -44.23 45.13 23.79
N VAL A 22 -43.26 45.14 24.70
CA VAL A 22 -42.49 44.01 25.23
C VAL A 22 -43.41 42.93 25.79
N LYS A 23 -43.11 41.66 25.50
CA LYS A 23 -43.40 40.52 26.39
C LYS A 23 -42.20 39.57 26.41
N GLU A 24 -41.87 39.18 27.63
CA GLU A 24 -40.63 38.58 28.12
C GLU A 24 -40.23 37.24 27.48
N GLU A 25 -38.93 37.05 27.36
CA GLU A 25 -38.29 35.75 27.18
C GLU A 25 -38.31 34.93 28.49
N PRO A 26 -38.49 33.61 28.42
CA PRO A 26 -37.97 32.71 29.44
C PRO A 26 -36.47 32.49 29.22
N GLN A 27 -35.68 33.01 30.14
CA GLN A 27 -34.24 32.75 30.24
C GLN A 27 -33.97 31.24 30.35
N MET A 28 -33.12 30.70 29.47
CA MET A 28 -32.37 29.48 29.74
C MET A 28 -30.87 29.74 29.62
N ASN A 29 -30.20 29.67 30.76
CA ASN A 29 -28.77 29.86 30.97
C ASN A 29 -27.90 29.08 29.96
N PRO A 30 -26.81 29.69 29.42
CA PRO A 30 -25.88 28.99 28.55
C PRO A 30 -25.05 28.00 29.37
N ARG A 31 -25.38 26.71 29.29
CA ARG A 31 -24.56 25.66 29.89
C ARG A 31 -23.34 25.40 29.00
N VAL A 32 -22.21 25.93 29.46
CA VAL A 32 -20.82 25.47 29.30
C VAL A 32 -20.55 24.65 28.03
N GLY A 33 -19.81 25.27 27.11
CA GLY A 33 -19.37 24.66 25.86
C GLY A 33 -18.61 23.36 26.07
N SER A 34 -19.29 22.25 25.85
CA SER A 34 -18.64 20.98 25.57
C SER A 34 -18.50 20.89 24.07
N LYS A 35 -17.29 21.14 23.54
CA LYS A 35 -16.94 20.79 22.17
C LYS A 35 -17.07 19.27 22.05
N ARG A 36 -18.28 18.78 21.73
CA ARG A 36 -18.49 17.37 21.44
C ARG A 36 -17.66 17.07 20.20
N LYS A 37 -16.51 16.39 20.40
CA LYS A 37 -15.80 15.74 19.31
C LYS A 37 -16.84 14.92 18.55
N LEU A 38 -16.86 15.00 17.21
CA LEU A 38 -17.75 14.23 16.36
C LEU A 38 -17.82 12.80 16.92
N ALA A 39 -18.93 12.44 17.57
CA ALA A 39 -19.01 11.19 18.30
C ALA A 39 -18.88 10.08 17.25
N LEU A 40 -17.84 9.26 17.37
CA LEU A 40 -17.77 8.06 16.57
C LEU A 40 -19.00 7.21 16.91
N SER A 41 -19.56 6.55 15.90
CA SER A 41 -20.67 5.63 16.09
C SER A 41 -20.35 4.57 17.14
N ARG A 42 -21.37 3.91 17.69
CA ARG A 42 -21.15 2.79 18.63
C ARG A 42 -20.28 1.71 17.98
N CYS A 43 -19.54 0.99 18.80
CA CYS A 43 -18.74 -0.15 18.35
C CYS A 43 -19.63 -1.18 17.63
N GLU A 44 -19.35 -1.46 16.36
CA GLU A 44 -20.15 -2.41 15.56
C GLU A 44 -19.78 -3.87 15.82
N THR A 45 -18.87 -4.12 16.76
CA THR A 45 -18.43 -5.47 17.16
C THR A 45 -19.05 -5.90 18.49
N CYS A 46 -19.19 -4.98 19.45
CA CYS A 46 -19.76 -5.27 20.78
C CYS A 46 -21.01 -4.45 21.12
N GLY A 47 -21.30 -3.34 20.43
CA GLY A 47 -22.49 -2.51 20.63
C GLY A 47 -22.56 -1.72 21.95
N THR A 48 -21.65 -1.98 22.89
CA THR A 48 -21.69 -1.44 24.26
C THR A 48 -21.10 -0.04 24.35
N GLU A 49 -19.85 0.13 23.90
CA GLU A 49 -19.09 1.37 24.01
C GLU A 49 -19.08 2.17 22.71
N GLU A 50 -18.80 3.47 22.82
CA GLU A 50 -18.49 4.33 21.68
C GLU A 50 -17.22 3.83 20.97
N ALA A 51 -17.23 3.85 19.64
CA ALA A 51 -16.04 3.42 18.90
C ALA A 51 -14.89 4.41 19.08
N LYS A 52 -13.66 3.88 19.06
CA LYS A 52 -12.42 4.64 19.15
C LYS A 52 -11.58 4.52 17.88
N TYR A 53 -11.80 3.45 17.12
CA TYR A 53 -11.02 3.09 15.94
C TYR A 53 -11.93 2.74 14.77
N ARG A 54 -11.43 2.98 13.55
CA ARG A 54 -12.08 2.61 12.30
C ARG A 54 -11.16 1.75 11.45
N CYS A 55 -11.65 0.60 10.99
CA CYS A 55 -10.85 -0.31 10.16
C CYS A 55 -10.62 0.30 8.77
N PRO A 56 -9.38 0.37 8.25
CA PRO A 56 -9.11 1.03 6.97
C PRO A 56 -9.48 0.18 5.74
N ARG A 57 -9.80 -1.12 5.93
CA ARG A 57 -10.28 -2.02 4.86
C ARG A 57 -11.79 -1.97 4.72
N CYS A 58 -12.52 -2.31 5.78
CA CYS A 58 -13.98 -2.48 5.76
C CYS A 58 -14.74 -1.33 6.44
N MET A 59 -14.03 -0.30 6.92
CA MET A 59 -14.60 0.88 7.57
C MET A 59 -15.39 0.63 8.86
N ARG A 60 -15.33 -0.61 9.39
CA ARG A 60 -15.99 -1.04 10.62
C ARG A 60 -15.48 -0.27 11.84
N PHE A 61 -16.40 0.13 12.71
CA PHE A 61 -16.08 0.88 13.93
C PHE A 61 -15.86 -0.06 15.13
N SER A 62 -14.82 0.21 15.93
CA SER A 62 -14.44 -0.63 17.08
C SER A 62 -13.99 0.21 18.27
N CYS A 63 -14.31 -0.21 19.50
CA CYS A 63 -13.94 0.51 20.74
C CYS A 63 -12.58 0.09 21.32
N SER A 64 -12.11 -1.13 21.02
CA SER A 64 -10.96 -1.74 21.69
C SER A 64 -10.26 -2.80 20.83
N LEU A 65 -9.04 -3.18 21.21
CA LEU A 65 -8.26 -4.21 20.51
C LEU A 65 -8.99 -5.58 20.41
N PRO A 66 -9.69 -6.08 21.45
CA PRO A 66 -10.52 -7.28 21.33
C PRO A 66 -11.56 -7.15 20.20
N CYS A 67 -12.23 -6.00 20.09
CA CYS A 67 -13.19 -5.74 19.02
C CYS A 67 -12.53 -5.66 17.64
N VAL A 68 -11.32 -5.10 17.56
CA VAL A 68 -10.53 -5.11 16.32
C VAL A 68 -10.20 -6.54 15.89
N LYS A 69 -9.75 -7.39 16.80
CA LYS A 69 -9.41 -8.79 16.48
C LYS A 69 -10.64 -9.62 16.13
N LYS A 70 -11.72 -9.43 16.88
CA LYS A 70 -12.98 -10.18 16.69
C LYS A 70 -13.57 -9.91 15.31
N HIS A 71 -13.74 -8.65 14.89
CA HIS A 71 -14.29 -8.39 13.55
C HIS A 71 -13.36 -8.87 12.42
N LYS A 72 -12.03 -8.86 12.63
CA LYS A 72 -11.08 -9.39 11.63
C LYS A 72 -11.25 -10.89 11.45
N ALA A 73 -11.50 -11.62 12.53
CA ALA A 73 -11.81 -13.05 12.48
C ALA A 73 -13.19 -13.29 11.85
N ASP A 74 -14.24 -12.64 12.37
CA ASP A 74 -15.63 -12.87 11.95
C ASP A 74 -15.88 -12.51 10.47
N LEU A 75 -15.27 -11.43 9.99
CA LEU A 75 -15.44 -10.95 8.61
C LEU A 75 -14.28 -11.34 7.69
N THR A 76 -13.34 -12.18 8.15
CA THR A 76 -12.11 -12.52 7.40
C THR A 76 -11.39 -11.29 6.83
N CYS A 77 -11.30 -10.22 7.63
CA CYS A 77 -10.78 -8.93 7.19
C CYS A 77 -9.28 -8.80 7.47
N SER A 78 -8.49 -8.51 6.43
CA SER A 78 -7.04 -8.27 6.56
C SER A 78 -6.72 -7.04 7.43
N GLY A 79 -7.65 -6.08 7.49
CA GLY A 79 -7.45 -4.79 8.15
C GLY A 79 -6.45 -3.87 7.45
N VAL A 80 -6.06 -4.18 6.21
CA VAL A 80 -5.18 -3.37 5.38
C VAL A 80 -5.99 -2.77 4.24
N ARG A 81 -5.93 -1.43 4.08
CA ARG A 81 -6.63 -0.73 3.00
C ARG A 81 -6.19 -1.27 1.63
N ASP A 82 -7.14 -1.50 0.74
CA ASP A 82 -6.84 -1.71 -0.68
C ASP A 82 -6.36 -0.38 -1.29
N LYS A 83 -5.09 -0.29 -1.66
CA LYS A 83 -4.60 0.89 -2.38
C LYS A 83 -5.04 0.87 -3.85
N THR A 84 -5.39 -0.30 -4.38
CA THR A 84 -5.67 -0.53 -5.81
C THR A 84 -7.12 -0.92 -6.07
N ALA A 85 -8.03 -0.62 -5.13
CA ALA A 85 -9.44 -0.87 -5.33
C ALA A 85 -9.95 -0.07 -6.54
N TYR A 86 -10.66 -0.77 -7.44
CA TYR A 86 -11.27 -0.15 -8.60
C TYR A 86 -12.33 0.88 -8.18
N VAL A 87 -12.30 2.04 -8.82
CA VAL A 87 -13.30 3.09 -8.68
C VAL A 87 -13.77 3.47 -10.07
N SER A 88 -15.09 3.42 -10.28
CA SER A 88 -15.68 3.81 -11.57
C SER A 88 -15.43 5.29 -11.86
N LEU A 89 -15.36 5.66 -13.14
CA LEU A 89 -15.12 7.04 -13.54
C LEU A 89 -16.16 8.02 -12.99
N GLN A 90 -17.41 7.57 -12.83
CA GLN A 90 -18.49 8.40 -12.28
C GLN A 90 -18.29 8.74 -10.79
N GLN A 91 -17.58 7.90 -10.05
CA GLN A 91 -17.31 8.05 -8.62
C GLN A 91 -15.88 8.50 -8.35
N PHE A 92 -15.10 8.75 -9.40
CA PHE A 92 -13.70 9.12 -9.29
C PHE A 92 -13.59 10.58 -8.84
N THR A 93 -13.14 10.80 -7.61
CA THR A 93 -12.97 12.14 -7.04
C THR A 93 -11.50 12.56 -7.01
N GLU A 94 -11.23 13.84 -6.75
CA GLU A 94 -9.87 14.35 -6.56
C GLU A 94 -9.12 13.61 -5.42
N MET A 95 -9.83 13.14 -4.40
CA MET A 95 -9.24 12.33 -3.33
C MET A 95 -8.72 10.98 -3.82
N ASN A 96 -9.37 10.39 -4.82
CA ASN A 96 -8.91 9.17 -5.47
C ASN A 96 -7.62 9.45 -6.26
N LEU A 97 -7.60 10.53 -7.04
CA LEU A 97 -6.42 10.96 -7.79
C LEU A 97 -5.20 11.17 -6.88
N LEU A 98 -5.38 11.87 -5.76
CA LEU A 98 -4.31 12.10 -4.78
C LEU A 98 -3.83 10.79 -4.12
N SER A 99 -4.75 9.86 -3.86
CA SER A 99 -4.41 8.53 -3.35
C SER A 99 -3.53 7.77 -4.34
N ASP A 100 -3.88 7.80 -5.62
CA ASP A 100 -3.16 7.10 -6.69
C ASP A 100 -1.78 7.73 -6.94
N TYR A 101 -1.71 9.06 -6.98
CA TYR A 101 -0.44 9.79 -7.09
C TYR A 101 0.52 9.41 -5.96
N ARG A 102 0.06 9.44 -4.70
CA ARG A 102 0.87 9.04 -3.53
C ARG A 102 1.28 7.58 -3.59
N PHE A 103 0.40 6.70 -4.08
CA PHE A 103 0.73 5.30 -4.27
C PHE A 103 1.87 5.13 -5.28
N LEU A 104 1.82 5.81 -6.43
CA LEU A 104 2.89 5.77 -7.43
C LEU A 104 4.21 6.30 -6.88
N GLU A 105 4.19 7.40 -6.12
CA GLU A 105 5.39 7.89 -5.45
C GLU A 105 5.96 6.90 -4.43
N ASP A 106 5.12 6.26 -3.61
CA ASP A 106 5.56 5.24 -2.65
C ASP A 106 6.23 4.06 -3.35
N VAL A 107 5.65 3.60 -4.46
CA VAL A 107 6.22 2.54 -5.29
C VAL A 107 7.56 2.98 -5.89
N ALA A 108 7.64 4.19 -6.44
CA ALA A 108 8.88 4.75 -6.98
C ALA A 108 9.96 4.87 -5.90
N ARG A 109 9.63 5.39 -4.71
CA ARG A 109 10.54 5.46 -3.55
C ARG A 109 11.02 4.08 -3.13
N THR A 110 10.14 3.07 -3.14
CA THR A 110 10.50 1.70 -2.76
C THR A 110 11.45 1.08 -3.78
N ALA A 111 11.16 1.25 -5.07
CA ALA A 111 12.03 0.79 -6.16
C ALA A 111 13.41 1.49 -6.10
N ASP A 112 13.43 2.80 -5.88
CA ASP A 112 14.67 3.56 -5.73
C ASP A 112 15.48 3.10 -4.51
N LYS A 113 14.85 2.89 -3.34
CA LYS A 113 15.51 2.30 -2.17
C LYS A 113 16.15 0.96 -2.47
N VAL A 114 15.43 0.04 -3.10
CA VAL A 114 15.98 -1.28 -3.51
C VAL A 114 17.12 -1.10 -4.52
N SER A 115 17.00 -0.12 -5.42
CA SER A 115 18.05 0.19 -6.40
C SER A 115 19.31 0.79 -5.75
N ARG A 116 19.19 1.54 -4.66
CA ARG A 116 20.32 2.14 -3.93
C ARG A 116 20.90 1.22 -2.87
N ASP A 117 20.15 0.19 -2.46
CA ASP A 117 20.63 -0.79 -1.50
C ASP A 117 21.81 -1.59 -2.07
N THR A 118 23.00 -1.14 -1.70
CA THR A 118 24.27 -1.76 -2.09
C THR A 118 24.48 -3.14 -1.46
N PHE A 119 23.77 -3.50 -0.38
CA PHE A 119 23.84 -4.83 0.22
C PHE A 119 23.03 -5.84 -0.59
N LEU A 120 21.88 -5.44 -1.12
CA LEU A 120 21.11 -6.25 -2.07
C LEU A 120 21.78 -6.29 -3.46
N LYS A 121 22.40 -5.19 -3.89
CA LYS A 121 23.11 -5.11 -5.17
C LYS A 121 24.52 -5.69 -5.17
N ARG A 122 25.19 -5.84 -4.02
CA ARG A 122 26.41 -6.64 -3.96
C ARG A 122 25.96 -8.07 -4.19
N PRO A 123 26.25 -8.72 -5.34
CA PRO A 123 26.27 -10.16 -5.32
C PRO A 123 27.25 -10.49 -4.20
N LYS A 124 26.79 -11.13 -3.12
CA LYS A 124 27.69 -11.84 -2.22
C LYS A 124 28.43 -12.78 -3.16
N ARG A 125 29.58 -12.34 -3.68
CA ARG A 125 30.41 -13.10 -4.61
C ARG A 125 30.84 -14.27 -3.78
N LYS A 126 30.07 -15.36 -3.83
CA LYS A 126 30.38 -16.57 -3.09
C LYS A 126 31.75 -16.95 -3.61
N LYS A 127 32.79 -16.80 -2.79
CA LYS A 127 34.20 -17.01 -3.16
C LYS A 127 34.35 -18.36 -3.89
N TYR A 128 33.56 -19.35 -3.46
CA TYR A 128 33.39 -20.66 -4.10
C TYR A 128 33.02 -20.62 -5.60
N LEU A 129 32.08 -19.78 -6.03
CA LEU A 129 31.66 -19.73 -7.44
C LEU A 129 32.75 -19.15 -8.34
N PHE A 130 33.45 -18.13 -7.84
CA PHE A 130 34.59 -17.55 -8.54
C PHE A 130 35.74 -18.57 -8.62
N PHE A 131 35.98 -19.29 -7.52
CA PHE A 131 36.91 -20.41 -7.48
C PHE A 131 36.57 -21.48 -8.53
N MET A 132 35.33 -21.96 -8.57
CA MET A 132 34.84 -22.94 -9.54
C MET A 132 35.03 -22.45 -10.98
N LYS A 133 34.61 -21.22 -11.28
CA LYS A 133 34.75 -20.63 -12.62
C LYS A 133 36.21 -20.51 -13.06
N ASN A 134 37.10 -20.14 -12.14
CA ASN A 134 38.53 -20.04 -12.44
C ASN A 134 39.17 -21.41 -12.69
N ARG A 135 38.80 -22.44 -11.92
CA ARG A 135 39.28 -23.81 -12.13
C ARG A 135 38.78 -24.38 -13.45
N ALA A 136 37.50 -24.18 -13.76
CA ALA A 136 36.92 -24.56 -15.04
C ALA A 136 37.68 -23.91 -16.21
N ARG A 137 37.93 -22.59 -16.13
CA ARG A 137 38.69 -21.87 -17.16
C ARG A 137 40.13 -22.40 -17.34
N LYS A 138 40.80 -22.77 -16.25
CA LYS A 138 42.14 -23.39 -16.30
C LYS A 138 42.15 -24.74 -17.02
N GLN A 139 41.02 -25.43 -17.04
CA GLN A 139 40.84 -26.72 -17.72
C GLN A 139 40.18 -26.58 -19.10
N GLY A 140 40.05 -25.35 -19.62
CA GLY A 140 39.38 -25.10 -20.90
C GLY A 140 37.85 -25.25 -20.86
N ILE A 141 37.25 -25.41 -19.67
CA ILE A 141 35.81 -25.59 -19.50
C ILE A 141 35.12 -24.24 -19.36
N TYR A 142 34.11 -24.00 -20.18
CA TYR A 142 33.28 -22.82 -20.12
C TYR A 142 32.07 -23.00 -19.18
N LEU A 143 32.28 -22.73 -17.89
CA LEU A 143 31.26 -22.89 -16.86
C LEU A 143 30.31 -21.68 -16.76
N ARG A 144 29.02 -21.89 -17.08
CA ARG A 144 27.93 -20.92 -16.85
C ARG A 144 27.14 -21.28 -15.59
N LEU A 145 26.89 -20.30 -14.73
CA LEU A 145 26.16 -20.47 -13.47
C LEU A 145 24.79 -19.80 -13.55
N LEU A 146 23.74 -20.54 -13.26
CA LEU A 146 22.37 -20.00 -13.14
C LEU A 146 22.22 -19.13 -11.88
N PRO A 147 21.23 -18.22 -11.78
CA PRO A 147 20.92 -17.50 -10.55
C PRO A 147 20.46 -18.44 -9.41
N ASN A 148 20.55 -17.98 -8.15
CA ASN A 148 20.23 -18.76 -6.95
C ASN A 148 18.76 -19.20 -6.83
N GLY A 149 17.83 -18.51 -7.50
CA GLY A 149 16.41 -18.84 -7.49
C GLY A 149 16.04 -20.08 -8.29
N PHE A 150 16.89 -20.52 -9.23
CA PHE A 150 16.55 -21.60 -10.17
C PHE A 150 16.69 -22.99 -9.54
N SER A 151 15.68 -23.86 -9.71
CA SER A 151 15.69 -25.24 -9.20
C SER A 151 16.87 -26.05 -9.72
N LYS A 152 17.20 -25.92 -11.03
CA LYS A 152 18.38 -26.53 -11.65
C LYS A 152 19.70 -26.23 -10.91
N ARG A 153 19.82 -25.05 -10.29
CA ARG A 153 21.01 -24.70 -9.50
C ARG A 153 20.99 -25.32 -8.10
N LYS A 154 19.81 -25.46 -7.51
CA LYS A 154 19.63 -26.08 -6.19
C LYS A 154 19.89 -27.58 -6.25
N GLU A 155 19.52 -28.22 -7.36
CA GLU A 155 19.70 -29.66 -7.59
C GLU A 155 21.13 -30.04 -7.99
N ASN A 156 21.89 -29.11 -8.60
CA ASN A 156 23.24 -29.38 -9.09
C ASN A 156 24.23 -29.66 -7.95
N SER A 157 24.73 -30.91 -7.90
CA SER A 157 25.74 -31.38 -6.94
C SER A 157 27.18 -31.35 -7.45
N THR A 158 27.47 -30.64 -8.55
CA THR A 158 28.81 -30.58 -9.14
C THR A 158 29.82 -30.00 -8.14
N VAL A 159 30.90 -30.74 -7.91
CA VAL A 159 32.00 -30.37 -7.01
C VAL A 159 33.35 -30.46 -7.71
N PHE A 160 34.34 -29.74 -7.20
CA PHE A 160 35.72 -29.82 -7.67
C PHE A 160 36.56 -30.56 -6.63
N ASP A 161 37.11 -31.72 -7.00
CA ASP A 161 38.06 -32.46 -6.18
C ASP A 161 39.44 -31.79 -6.28
N HIS A 162 39.87 -31.19 -5.18
CA HIS A 162 41.16 -30.50 -5.08
C HIS A 162 42.36 -31.44 -5.13
N ARG A 163 42.22 -32.69 -4.69
CA ARG A 163 43.34 -33.65 -4.68
C ARG A 163 43.62 -34.13 -6.10
N LYS A 164 42.56 -34.45 -6.85
CA LYS A 164 42.65 -34.94 -8.22
C LYS A 164 42.71 -33.81 -9.26
N GLN A 165 42.46 -32.56 -8.85
CA GLN A 165 42.28 -31.41 -9.74
C GLN A 165 41.25 -31.72 -10.85
N GLN A 166 40.08 -32.26 -10.50
CA GLN A 166 39.06 -32.68 -11.46
C GLN A 166 37.66 -32.26 -10.98
N PHE A 167 36.75 -32.02 -11.91
CA PHE A 167 35.33 -31.82 -11.60
C PHE A 167 34.62 -33.16 -11.52
N CYS A 168 33.88 -33.38 -10.44
CA CYS A 168 32.86 -34.42 -10.34
C CYS A 168 31.54 -33.77 -10.75
N TRP A 169 31.03 -34.15 -11.92
CA TRP A 169 29.90 -33.49 -12.56
C TRP A 169 28.58 -34.11 -12.13
N HIS A 170 27.61 -33.25 -11.86
CA HIS A 170 26.21 -33.64 -11.85
C HIS A 170 25.68 -33.57 -13.28
N VAL A 171 25.29 -34.70 -13.85
CA VAL A 171 24.86 -34.80 -15.24
C VAL A 171 23.38 -35.17 -15.29
N LYS A 172 22.59 -34.35 -15.99
CA LYS A 172 21.22 -34.69 -16.36
C LYS A 172 21.19 -35.01 -17.85
N LEU A 173 20.89 -36.25 -18.18
CA LEU A 173 20.67 -36.70 -19.55
C LEU A 173 19.17 -36.69 -19.84
N GLN A 174 18.80 -36.11 -20.97
CA GLN A 174 17.43 -36.10 -21.46
C GLN A 174 17.42 -36.79 -22.81
N PHE A 175 16.58 -37.81 -22.98
CA PHE A 175 16.43 -38.56 -24.21
C PHE A 175 15.12 -38.14 -24.90
N PRO A 176 15.16 -37.23 -25.90
CA PRO A 176 13.94 -36.64 -26.47
C PRO A 176 13.05 -37.67 -27.15
N GLN A 177 13.64 -38.74 -27.69
CA GLN A 177 12.94 -39.79 -28.41
C GLN A 177 12.18 -40.76 -27.49
N SER A 178 12.61 -40.93 -26.24
CA SER A 178 12.01 -41.86 -25.28
C SER A 178 11.36 -41.18 -24.08
N GLN A 179 11.37 -39.84 -24.03
CA GLN A 179 10.92 -39.02 -22.90
C GLN A 179 11.55 -39.40 -21.55
N ALA A 180 12.65 -40.16 -21.56
CA ALA A 180 13.34 -40.60 -20.35
C ALA A 180 14.31 -39.52 -19.85
N GLU A 181 14.38 -39.36 -18.54
CA GLU A 181 15.36 -38.52 -17.86
C GLU A 181 16.24 -39.38 -16.96
N TYR A 182 17.56 -39.17 -17.03
CA TYR A 182 18.54 -39.82 -16.17
C TYR A 182 19.40 -38.78 -15.46
N ILE A 183 19.64 -38.98 -14.17
CA ILE A 183 20.44 -38.08 -13.34
C ILE A 183 21.56 -38.87 -12.68
N GLU A 184 22.79 -38.48 -12.99
CA GLU A 184 24.00 -38.99 -12.35
C GLU A 184 24.57 -37.90 -11.44
N LYS A 185 24.84 -38.25 -10.18
CA LYS A 185 25.18 -37.29 -9.11
C LYS A 185 26.66 -37.24 -8.81
#